data_AF-A0A8J5MNN4-F1
#
_entry.id   AF-A0A8J5MNN4-F1
#
_cell.length_a   1.000
_cell.length_b   1.000
_cell.length_c   1.000
_cell.angle_alpha   90.00
_cell.angle_beta   90.00
_cell.angle_gamma   90.00
#
_symmetry.space_group_name_H-M   'P 1'
#
loop_
_entity.id
_entity.type
_entity.pdbx_description
1 polymer ?
#
loop_
_entity_poly.entity_id
_entity_poly.type
_entity_poly.pdbx_seq_one_letter_code
_entity_poly.pdbx_strand_id
1 'polypeptide(L)'
;MGRNKLTLHEKARALTQLELGMSVIRVASDLKVSRQAIYNLKHAAAPLPPGAIPKRKVGSGAVRKTSIRTDNILKREVMSDPAVTASTLKKKYPDLLKHVAMRTVQHHLQKDLGLPTRRAAKKPLLTEAMKKRRINFC
;
A
#
# COMPACT_ATOMS: atom_id res chain seq x y z
N MET A 1 -26.26 -9.53 0.32
CA MET A 1 -24.92 -9.79 -0.25
C MET A 1 -24.85 -9.16 -1.64
N GLY A 2 -24.35 -7.93 -1.77
CA GLY A 2 -24.31 -7.22 -3.06
C GLY A 2 -23.25 -7.78 -4.00
N ARG A 3 -23.56 -7.91 -5.28
CA ARG A 3 -22.64 -8.45 -6.29
C ARG A 3 -21.39 -7.56 -6.40
N ASN A 4 -20.23 -8.16 -6.13
CA ASN A 4 -18.95 -7.48 -6.02
C ASN A 4 -18.35 -7.17 -7.39
N LYS A 5 -18.79 -6.06 -8.03
CA LYS A 5 -18.11 -5.38 -9.16
C LYS A 5 -17.98 -6.22 -10.44
N LEU A 6 -17.91 -5.54 -11.59
CA LEU A 6 -17.65 -6.19 -12.87
C LEU A 6 -16.17 -6.59 -12.96
N THR A 7 -15.92 -7.87 -13.23
CA THR A 7 -14.60 -8.40 -13.59
C THR A 7 -14.13 -7.87 -14.94
N LEU A 8 -12.86 -8.04 -15.27
CA LEU A 8 -12.31 -7.57 -16.55
C LEU A 8 -13.02 -8.23 -17.75
N HIS A 9 -13.29 -9.54 -17.68
CA HIS A 9 -14.00 -10.28 -18.71
C HIS A 9 -15.45 -9.82 -18.88
N GLU A 10 -16.16 -9.57 -17.77
CA GLU A 10 -17.53 -9.06 -17.84
C GLU A 10 -17.60 -7.65 -18.43
N LYS A 11 -16.62 -6.79 -18.13
CA LYS A 11 -16.52 -5.47 -18.77
C LYS A 11 -16.29 -5.59 -20.27
N ALA A 12 -15.37 -6.46 -20.70
CA ALA A 12 -15.10 -6.69 -22.11
C ALA A 12 -16.37 -7.17 -22.82
N ARG A 13 -17.05 -8.18 -22.26
CA ARG A 13 -18.30 -8.71 -22.80
C ARG A 13 -19.41 -7.67 -22.85
N ALA A 14 -19.53 -6.81 -21.85
CA ALA A 14 -20.51 -5.72 -21.85
C ALA A 14 -20.23 -4.71 -22.98
N LEU A 15 -18.96 -4.33 -23.16
CA LEU A 15 -18.57 -3.36 -24.18
C LEU A 15 -18.77 -3.92 -25.59
N THR A 16 -18.40 -5.18 -25.85
CA THR A 16 -18.64 -5.81 -27.16
C THR A 16 -20.13 -5.93 -27.48
N GLN A 17 -20.97 -6.28 -26.51
CA GLN A 17 -22.42 -6.30 -26.72
C GLN A 17 -22.98 -4.90 -27.04
N LEU A 18 -22.46 -3.85 -26.41
CA LEU A 18 -22.86 -2.47 -26.69
C LEU A 18 -22.38 -2.01 -28.08
N GLU A 19 -21.18 -2.40 -28.51
CA GLU A 19 -20.66 -2.17 -29.87
C GLU A 19 -21.53 -2.85 -30.93
N LEU A 20 -22.05 -4.05 -30.63
CA LEU A 20 -23.03 -4.76 -31.46
C LEU A 20 -24.45 -4.14 -31.44
N GLY A 21 -24.64 -2.98 -30.81
CA GLY A 21 -25.91 -2.26 -30.80
C GLY A 21 -26.94 -2.78 -29.79
N MET A 22 -26.55 -3.64 -28.86
CA MET A 22 -27.48 -4.17 -27.85
C MET A 22 -27.89 -3.08 -26.86
N SER A 23 -29.16 -3.10 -26.42
CA SER A 23 -29.64 -2.14 -25.44
C SER A 23 -28.98 -2.37 -24.07
N VAL A 24 -28.74 -1.27 -23.34
CA VAL A 24 -28.18 -1.29 -21.97
C VAL A 24 -29.01 -2.18 -21.03
N ILE A 25 -30.33 -2.19 -21.22
CA ILE A 25 -31.26 -3.02 -20.43
C ILE A 25 -30.99 -4.51 -20.66
N ARG A 26 -30.81 -4.91 -21.92
CA ARG A 26 -30.54 -6.31 -22.29
C ARG A 26 -29.20 -6.77 -21.76
N VAL A 27 -28.14 -5.97 -21.95
CA VAL A 27 -26.80 -6.26 -21.44
C VAL A 27 -26.78 -6.38 -19.91
N ALA A 28 -27.50 -5.50 -19.20
CA ALA A 28 -27.61 -5.54 -17.75
C ALA A 28 -28.32 -6.81 -17.26
N SER A 29 -29.41 -7.22 -17.93
CA SER A 29 -30.12 -8.46 -17.63
C SER A 29 -29.25 -9.70 -17.88
N ASP A 30 -28.57 -9.76 -19.02
CA ASP A 30 -27.70 -10.88 -19.43
C ASP A 30 -26.55 -11.09 -18.43
N LEU A 31 -25.89 -10.00 -18.03
CA LEU A 31 -24.78 -10.02 -17.07
C LEU A 31 -25.26 -10.00 -15.60
N LYS A 32 -26.57 -9.90 -15.36
CA LYS A 32 -27.20 -9.82 -14.05
C LYS A 32 -26.57 -8.73 -13.15
N VAL A 33 -26.38 -7.54 -13.73
CA VAL A 33 -25.83 -6.32 -13.10
C VAL A 33 -26.84 -5.18 -13.19
N SER A 34 -26.66 -4.13 -12.40
CA SER A 34 -27.54 -2.96 -12.48
C SER A 34 -27.36 -2.21 -13.81
N ARG A 35 -28.45 -1.65 -14.34
CA ARG A 35 -28.43 -0.79 -15.53
C ARG A 35 -27.43 0.36 -15.38
N GLN A 36 -27.36 0.94 -14.18
CA GLN A 36 -26.42 2.02 -13.85
C GLN A 36 -24.95 1.60 -14.00
N ALA A 37 -24.60 0.35 -13.66
CA ALA A 37 -23.23 -0.13 -13.80
C ALA A 37 -22.78 -0.17 -15.27
N ILE A 38 -23.67 -0.62 -16.17
CA ILE A 38 -23.41 -0.63 -17.61
C ILE A 38 -23.37 0.79 -18.17
N TYR A 39 -24.26 1.68 -17.71
CA TYR A 39 -24.25 3.08 -18.11
C TYR A 39 -22.94 3.80 -17.72
N ASN A 40 -22.49 3.62 -16.48
CA ASN A 40 -21.21 4.16 -15.99
C ASN A 40 -20.02 3.55 -16.75
N LEU A 41 -20.07 2.26 -17.09
CA LEU A 41 -19.04 1.59 -17.89
C LEU A 41 -18.96 2.18 -19.31
N LYS A 42 -20.10 2.38 -19.98
CA LYS A 42 -20.19 2.99 -21.30
C LYS A 42 -19.57 4.39 -21.31
N HIS A 43 -19.93 5.23 -20.34
CA HIS A 43 -19.38 6.58 -20.19
C HIS A 43 -17.89 6.59 -19.89
N ALA A 44 -17.41 5.66 -19.07
CA ALA A 44 -15.99 5.51 -18.80
C ALA A 44 -15.18 5.02 -20.01
N ALA A 45 -15.82 4.32 -20.96
CA ALA A 45 -15.20 3.84 -22.19
C ALA A 45 -15.23 4.85 -23.34
N ALA A 46 -16.18 5.78 -23.35
CA ALA A 46 -16.33 6.80 -24.40
C ALA A 46 -15.06 7.62 -24.71
N PRO A 47 -14.23 8.05 -23.74
CA PRO A 47 -13.00 8.79 -24.04
C PRO A 47 -11.80 7.89 -24.36
N LEU A 48 -11.94 6.56 -24.34
CA LEU A 48 -10.85 5.62 -24.58
C LEU A 48 -10.84 5.15 -26.05
N PRO A 49 -9.69 4.71 -26.57
CA PRO A 49 -9.65 4.11 -27.91
C PRO A 49 -10.54 2.86 -27.99
N PRO A 50 -11.07 2.53 -29.18
CA PRO A 50 -11.93 1.37 -29.38
C PRO A 50 -11.25 0.09 -28.90
N GLY A 51 -11.99 -0.78 -28.22
CA GLY A 51 -11.47 -2.01 -27.60
C GLY A 51 -10.73 -1.82 -26.26
N ALA A 52 -10.50 -0.60 -25.79
CA ALA A 52 -9.87 -0.38 -24.48
C ALA A 52 -10.88 -0.52 -23.32
N ILE A 53 -10.52 -1.33 -22.33
CA ILE A 53 -11.36 -1.56 -21.14
C ILE A 53 -11.03 -0.52 -20.07
N PRO A 54 -12.02 0.23 -19.56
CA PRO A 54 -11.81 1.21 -18.49
C PRO A 54 -11.19 0.57 -17.24
N LYS A 55 -9.95 0.97 -16.96
CA LYS A 55 -9.27 0.64 -15.71
C LYS A 55 -9.94 1.38 -14.56
N ARG A 56 -10.00 0.72 -13.41
CA ARG A 56 -10.55 1.34 -12.20
C ARG A 56 -9.60 2.44 -11.74
N LYS A 57 -10.14 3.62 -11.42
CA LYS A 57 -9.38 4.65 -10.71
C LYS A 57 -8.89 4.10 -9.38
N VAL A 58 -7.58 4.10 -9.17
CA VAL A 58 -6.98 3.72 -7.89
C VAL A 58 -7.44 4.75 -6.85
N GLY A 59 -7.86 4.27 -5.68
CA GLY A 59 -8.22 5.18 -4.59
C GLY A 59 -6.99 5.97 -4.14
N SER A 60 -7.18 7.25 -3.83
CA SER A 60 -6.09 8.12 -3.37
C SER A 60 -5.61 7.81 -1.95
N GLY A 61 -6.30 6.94 -1.21
CA GLY A 61 -6.03 6.67 0.20
C GLY A 61 -6.33 7.88 1.10
N ALA A 62 -6.07 7.72 2.39
CA ALA A 62 -6.15 8.82 3.35
C ALA A 62 -4.92 9.72 3.25
N VAL A 63 -5.10 11.02 3.52
CA VAL A 63 -4.00 11.99 3.55
C VAL A 63 -3.01 11.63 4.66
N ARG A 64 -1.71 11.77 4.37
CA ARG A 64 -0.63 11.51 5.34
C ARG A 64 -0.65 12.56 6.45
N LYS A 65 -0.33 12.13 7.67
CA LYS A 65 -0.19 13.02 8.84
C LYS A 65 1.12 13.81 8.87
N THR A 66 2.12 13.40 8.09
CA THR A 66 3.40 14.10 7.97
C THR A 66 3.50 14.77 6.62
N SER A 67 4.28 15.86 6.57
CA SER A 67 4.66 16.52 5.34
C SER A 67 5.99 15.99 4.80
N ILE A 68 6.26 16.25 3.53
CA ILE A 68 7.55 15.92 2.91
C ILE A 68 8.70 16.64 3.64
N ARG A 69 8.47 17.88 4.07
CA ARG A 69 9.46 18.66 4.85
C ARG A 69 9.80 17.98 6.16
N THR A 70 8.79 17.50 6.89
CA THR A 70 9.05 16.77 8.15
C THR A 70 9.82 15.48 7.90
N ASP A 71 9.46 14.72 6.86
CA ASP A 71 10.17 13.48 6.52
C ASP A 71 11.65 13.75 6.17
N ASN A 72 11.96 14.85 5.47
CA ASN A 72 13.33 15.25 5.14
C ASN A 72 14.17 15.66 6.37
N ILE A 73 13.56 16.34 7.34
CA ILE A 73 14.25 16.69 8.60
C ILE A 73 14.61 15.40 9.36
N LEU A 74 13.65 14.47 9.47
CA LEU A 74 13.89 13.18 10.13
C LEU A 74 14.95 12.36 9.40
N LYS A 75 14.94 12.36 8.06
CA LYS A 75 15.96 11.70 7.26
C LYS A 75 17.34 12.27 7.56
N ARG A 76 17.50 13.59 7.56
CA ARG A 76 18.79 14.25 7.85
C ARG A 76 19.30 13.89 9.23
N GLU A 77 18.42 13.89 10.23
CA GLU A 77 18.79 13.56 11.61
C GLU A 77 19.29 12.10 11.72
N VAL A 78 18.56 11.14 11.14
CA VAL A 78 18.96 9.72 11.17
C VAL A 78 20.21 9.45 10.34
N MET A 79 20.43 10.20 9.26
CA MET A 79 21.67 10.11 8.49
C MET A 79 22.87 10.71 9.24
N SER A 80 22.64 11.73 10.07
CA SER A 80 23.69 12.33 10.90
C SER A 80 24.05 11.45 12.08
N ASP A 81 23.07 10.87 12.76
CA ASP A 81 23.26 9.90 13.84
C ASP A 81 22.36 8.67 13.63
N PRO A 82 22.94 7.56 13.10
CA PRO A 82 22.19 6.34 12.85
C PRO A 82 21.68 5.61 14.12
N ALA A 83 22.16 5.97 15.31
CA ALA A 83 21.71 5.37 16.56
C ALA A 83 20.42 6.00 17.09
N VAL A 84 19.99 7.14 16.51
CA VAL A 84 18.78 7.84 16.95
C VAL A 84 17.54 6.97 16.74
N THR A 85 16.78 6.80 17.82
CA THR A 85 15.53 6.04 17.80
C THR A 85 14.34 6.92 17.43
N ALA A 86 13.23 6.30 16.98
CA ALA A 86 11.99 7.03 16.74
C ALA A 86 11.44 7.72 18.00
N SER A 87 11.72 7.19 19.19
CA SER A 87 11.32 7.81 20.47
C SER A 87 12.12 9.09 20.73
N THR A 88 13.43 9.06 20.52
CA THR A 88 14.30 10.24 20.67
C THR A 88 13.95 11.31 19.62
N LEU A 89 13.64 10.93 18.38
CA LEU A 89 13.14 11.87 17.35
C LEU A 89 11.84 12.56 17.78
N LYS A 90 10.90 11.79 18.33
CA LYS A 90 9.62 12.35 18.78
C LYS A 90 9.79 13.30 19.97
N LYS A 91 10.75 13.03 20.86
CA LYS A 91 11.11 13.94 21.96
C LYS A 91 11.83 15.20 21.46
N LYS A 92 12.69 15.08 20.45
CA LYS A 92 13.46 16.20 19.88
C LYS A 92 12.59 17.17 19.08
N TYR A 93 11.55 16.66 18.42
CA TYR A 93 10.64 17.46 17.58
C TYR A 93 9.18 17.32 18.04
N PRO A 94 8.82 17.81 19.23
CA PRO A 94 7.46 17.64 19.77
C PRO A 94 6.43 18.36 18.90
N ASP A 95 6.74 19.54 18.37
CA ASP A 95 5.80 20.33 17.55
C ASP A 95 5.47 19.65 16.22
N LEU A 96 6.48 19.04 15.58
CA LEU A 96 6.32 18.37 14.29
C LEU A 96 5.64 17.01 14.42
N LEU A 97 5.81 16.32 15.56
CA LEU A 97 5.40 14.93 15.75
C LEU A 97 4.34 14.70 16.83
N LYS A 98 3.74 15.77 17.38
CA LYS A 98 2.73 15.72 18.45
C LYS A 98 1.61 14.70 18.15
N HIS A 99 1.04 14.80 16.96
CA HIS A 99 -0.12 14.01 16.53
C HIS A 99 0.25 12.76 15.72
N VAL A 100 1.54 12.45 15.62
CA VAL A 100 2.06 11.31 14.86
C VAL A 100 2.40 10.18 15.82
N ALA A 101 1.86 8.98 15.58
CA ALA A 101 2.18 7.82 16.39
C ALA A 101 3.65 7.41 16.16
N MET A 102 4.33 6.89 17.20
CA MET A 102 5.73 6.44 17.05
C MET A 102 5.88 5.37 15.95
N ARG A 103 4.90 4.47 15.83
CA ARG A 103 4.87 3.45 14.77
C ARG A 103 4.82 4.06 13.36
N THR A 104 4.14 5.19 13.18
CA THR A 104 4.10 5.91 11.90
C THR A 104 5.47 6.50 11.56
N VAL A 105 6.16 7.08 12.54
CA VAL A 105 7.55 7.57 12.35
C VAL A 105 8.48 6.43 11.94
N GLN A 106 8.40 5.27 12.62
CA GLN A 106 9.19 4.09 12.25
C GLN A 106 8.85 3.60 10.84
N HIS A 107 7.56 3.53 10.50
CA HIS A 107 7.12 3.12 9.16
C HIS A 107 7.70 4.05 8.09
N HIS A 108 7.65 5.37 8.29
CA HIS A 108 8.15 6.33 7.31
C HIS A 108 9.67 6.20 7.12
N LEU A 109 10.42 6.08 8.22
CA LEU A 109 11.88 5.89 8.14
C LEU A 109 12.27 4.61 7.39
N GLN A 110 11.53 3.51 7.61
CA GLN A 110 11.88 2.20 7.06
C GLN A 110 11.31 1.94 5.66
N LYS A 111 10.03 2.25 5.44
CA LYS A 111 9.28 1.89 4.23
C LYS A 111 9.29 3.01 3.21
N ASP A 112 9.04 4.24 3.65
CA ASP A 112 8.90 5.37 2.72
C ASP A 112 10.28 5.95 2.34
N LEU A 113 11.17 6.12 3.34
CA LEU A 113 12.50 6.69 3.15
C LEU A 113 13.58 5.64 2.86
N GLY A 114 13.26 4.36 3.01
CA GLY A 114 14.15 3.24 2.70
C GLY A 114 15.44 3.21 3.53
N LEU A 115 15.43 3.75 4.75
CA LEU A 115 16.65 3.79 5.56
C LEU A 115 17.03 2.40 6.07
N PRO A 116 18.35 2.08 6.12
CA PRO A 116 18.81 0.77 6.53
C PRO A 116 18.43 0.50 7.98
N THR A 117 17.74 -0.62 8.20
CA THR A 117 17.46 -1.11 9.56
C THR A 117 18.55 -2.07 9.97
N ARG A 118 19.27 -1.75 11.05
CA ARG A 118 20.26 -2.64 11.65
C ARG A 118 19.63 -3.36 12.83
N ARG A 119 19.77 -4.68 12.87
CA ARG A 119 19.45 -5.49 14.05
C ARG A 119 20.74 -6.17 14.49
N ALA A 120 20.96 -6.20 15.80
CA ALA A 120 22.08 -6.95 16.36
C ALA A 120 21.97 -8.42 15.93
N ALA A 121 23.09 -8.98 15.45
CA ALA A 121 23.14 -10.39 15.12
C ALA A 121 22.86 -11.21 16.39
N LYS A 122 21.88 -12.12 16.32
CA LYS A 122 21.66 -13.07 17.41
C LYS A 122 22.81 -14.05 17.40
N LYS A 123 23.46 -14.25 18.55
CA LYS A 123 24.45 -15.32 18.69
C LYS A 123 23.75 -16.67 18.41
N PRO A 124 24.37 -17.58 17.64
CA PRO A 124 23.80 -18.90 17.42
C PRO A 124 23.70 -19.65 18.76
N LEU A 125 22.70 -20.53 18.86
CA LEU A 125 22.59 -21.42 20.01
C LEU A 125 23.84 -22.33 20.06
N LEU A 126 24.36 -22.55 21.26
CA LEU A 126 25.51 -23.43 21.45
C LEU A 126 25.10 -24.86 21.11
N THR A 127 25.91 -25.55 20.30
CA THR A 127 25.77 -26.99 20.10
C THR A 127 26.16 -27.75 21.36
N GLU A 128 25.66 -28.97 21.53
CA GLU A 128 26.01 -29.81 22.69
C GLU A 128 27.53 -30.02 22.84
N ALA A 129 28.25 -30.13 21.72
CA ALA A 129 29.71 -30.21 21.72
C ALA A 129 30.37 -28.92 22.25
N MET A 130 29.85 -27.74 21.87
CA MET A 130 30.33 -26.45 22.38
C MET A 130 30.02 -26.26 23.87
N LYS A 131 28.86 -26.75 24.34
CA LYS A 131 28.50 -26.74 25.76
C LYS A 131 29.46 -27.61 26.57
N LYS A 132 29.71 -28.85 26.14
CA LYS A 132 30.64 -29.78 26.81
C LYS A 132 32.07 -29.23 26.87
N ARG A 133 32.59 -28.65 25.79
CA ARG A 133 33.91 -28.00 25.77
C ARG A 133 34.03 -26.86 26.77
N ARG A 134 32.95 -26.10 27.00
CA ARG A 134 32.95 -25.00 27.98
C ARG A 134 32.90 -25.51 29.41
N ILE A 135 32.14 -26.58 29.67
CA ILE A 135 32.10 -27.21 31.01
C ILE A 135 33.47 -27.78 31.36
N ASN A 136 34.14 -28.45 30.41
CA ASN A 136 35.47 -29.04 30.63
C ASN A 136 36.62 -28.01 30.74
N PHE A 137 36.36 -26.72 30.47
CA PHE A 137 37.37 -25.66 30.61
C PHE A 137 37.39 -25.06 32.02
N CYS A 138 36.31 -25.22 32.79
CA CYS A 138 36.30 -24.94 34.23
C CYS A 138 36.90 -26.12 35.00
#